data_AF-A0A4D6LZ37-F1
#
_entry.id   AF-A0A4D6LZ37-F1
#
_cell.length_a   1.000
_cell.length_b   1.000
_cell.length_c   1.000
_cell.angle_alpha   90.00
_cell.angle_beta   90.00
_cell.angle_gamma   90.00
#
_symmetry.space_group_name_H-M   'P 1'
#
loop_
_entity.id
_entity.type
_entity.pdbx_description
1 polymer ?
#
loop_
_entity_poly.entity_id
_entity_poly.type
_entity_poly.pdbx_seq_one_letter_code
_entity_poly.pdbx_strand_id
1 'polypeptide(L)'
;MTETAKENWRRRDVTNFEYLMILNTLARRSYNDLTQYPVFPWVLADHSSEVLDFNKSSIFQDLSKPVGAHDTKRFEARDPNADLAHFFDVIGGRGTSALITAMLATPSPHDPTRAAFTPAQMDTRLSQTLSNVVIPTFDTKRQKPVIFSNYKVEKYPYCNALMSDISISASTTPTLLPPYYFQNDGVDFNLISDADLSMLSNDLVNGNPPYRRQKDKEFGGNHLFNPVTSAM
;
A
#
# COMPACT_ATOMS: atom_id res chain seq x y z
N MET A 1 -7.49 22.64 -14.82
CA MET A 1 -7.34 21.34 -15.52
C MET A 1 -8.43 20.36 -15.10
N THR A 2 -8.59 20.07 -13.81
CA THR A 2 -9.70 19.26 -13.24
C THR A 2 -11.09 19.80 -13.58
N GLU A 3 -11.33 21.09 -13.33
CA GLU A 3 -12.65 21.71 -13.59
C GLU A 3 -13.02 21.71 -15.07
N THR A 4 -12.05 21.92 -15.95
CA THR A 4 -12.23 21.86 -17.41
C THR A 4 -12.62 20.46 -17.87
N ALA A 5 -11.94 19.42 -17.39
CA ALA A 5 -12.26 18.04 -17.73
C ALA A 5 -13.65 17.63 -17.23
N LYS A 6 -14.03 18.07 -16.02
CA LYS A 6 -15.35 17.83 -15.43
C LYS A 6 -16.45 18.46 -16.27
N GLU A 7 -16.28 19.71 -16.69
CA GLU A 7 -17.29 20.40 -17.49
C GLU A 7 -17.43 19.79 -18.90
N ASN A 8 -16.31 19.43 -19.53
CA ASN A 8 -16.34 18.72 -20.82
C ASN A 8 -17.07 17.37 -20.70
N TRP A 9 -16.87 16.64 -19.61
CA TRP A 9 -17.58 15.38 -19.37
C TRP A 9 -19.09 15.60 -19.16
N ARG A 10 -19.47 16.61 -18.37
CA ARG A 10 -20.90 16.97 -18.17
C ARG A 10 -21.58 17.37 -19.47
N ARG A 11 -20.85 18.07 -20.35
CA ARG A 11 -21.31 18.46 -21.68
C ARG A 11 -21.29 17.32 -22.71
N ARG A 12 -20.75 16.15 -22.34
CA ARG A 12 -20.53 14.99 -23.21
C ARG A 12 -19.53 15.23 -24.36
N ASP A 13 -18.65 16.21 -24.19
CA ASP A 13 -17.53 16.48 -25.10
C ASP A 13 -16.41 15.43 -24.91
N VAL A 14 -16.41 14.70 -23.79
CA VAL A 14 -15.56 13.53 -23.53
C VAL A 14 -16.40 12.38 -22.96
N THR A 15 -15.99 11.15 -23.27
CA THR A 15 -16.64 9.92 -22.81
C THR A 15 -16.35 9.64 -21.33
N ASN A 16 -17.12 8.74 -20.72
CA ASN A 16 -16.86 8.26 -19.37
C ASN A 16 -15.45 7.67 -19.22
N PHE A 17 -14.99 6.93 -20.23
CA PHE A 17 -13.66 6.33 -20.24
C PHE A 17 -12.56 7.39 -20.24
N GLU A 18 -12.64 8.36 -21.16
CA GLU A 18 -11.66 9.46 -21.24
C GLU A 18 -11.64 10.29 -19.97
N TYR A 19 -12.80 10.59 -19.41
CA TYR A 19 -12.89 11.33 -18.16
C TYR A 19 -12.23 10.55 -16.99
N LEU A 20 -12.51 9.26 -16.85
CA LEU A 20 -11.87 8.40 -15.84
C LEU A 20 -10.35 8.29 -16.07
N MET A 21 -9.89 8.28 -17.32
CA MET A 21 -8.46 8.30 -17.64
C MET A 21 -7.79 9.61 -17.24
N ILE A 22 -8.46 10.75 -17.43
CA ILE A 22 -7.98 12.05 -16.95
C ILE A 22 -7.88 12.02 -15.42
N LEU A 23 -8.89 11.52 -14.71
CA LEU A 23 -8.85 11.39 -13.24
C LEU A 23 -7.70 10.51 -12.77
N ASN A 24 -7.50 9.35 -13.41
CA ASN A 24 -6.38 8.45 -13.10
C ASN A 24 -5.03 9.15 -13.30
N THR A 25 -4.85 9.87 -14.41
CA THR A 25 -3.63 10.62 -14.71
C THR A 25 -3.37 11.71 -13.66
N LEU A 26 -4.40 12.45 -13.25
CA LEU A 26 -4.31 13.48 -12.21
C LEU A 26 -4.00 12.88 -10.83
N ALA A 27 -4.44 11.66 -10.56
CA ALA A 27 -4.09 10.87 -9.38
C ALA A 27 -2.71 10.19 -9.49
N ARG A 28 -1.90 10.54 -10.51
CA ARG A 28 -0.57 9.97 -10.81
C ARG A 28 -0.57 8.46 -11.11
N ARG A 29 -1.69 7.93 -11.58
CA ARG A 29 -1.79 6.54 -12.05
C ARG A 29 -1.35 6.45 -13.51
N SER A 30 -0.65 5.37 -13.86
CA SER A 30 -0.06 5.18 -15.18
C SER A 30 0.02 3.70 -15.54
N TYR A 31 -0.07 3.40 -16.84
CA TYR A 31 0.15 2.05 -17.37
C TYR A 31 1.59 1.54 -17.13
N ASN A 32 2.54 2.45 -16.87
CA ASN A 32 3.96 2.12 -16.70
C ASN A 32 4.31 1.64 -15.29
N ASP A 33 3.44 1.83 -14.30
CA ASP A 33 3.65 1.40 -12.92
C ASP A 33 2.50 0.50 -12.47
N LEU A 34 2.77 -0.80 -12.36
CA LEU A 34 1.79 -1.81 -11.93
C LEU A 34 1.21 -1.55 -10.54
N THR A 35 1.95 -0.84 -9.67
CA THR A 35 1.50 -0.51 -8.32
C THR A 35 0.60 0.72 -8.27
N GLN A 36 0.59 1.51 -9.36
CA GLN A 36 -0.22 2.72 -9.54
C GLN A 36 -0.99 2.63 -10.85
N TYR A 37 -1.47 1.43 -11.19
CA TYR A 37 -2.21 1.24 -12.43
C TYR A 37 -3.53 2.04 -12.39
N PRO A 38 -4.03 2.53 -13.55
CA PRO A 38 -5.33 3.19 -13.63
C PRO A 38 -6.43 2.29 -13.04
N VAL A 39 -7.26 2.87 -12.18
CA VAL A 39 -8.39 2.18 -11.54
C VAL A 39 -9.67 2.56 -12.25
N PHE A 40 -10.47 1.54 -12.54
CA PHE A 40 -11.80 1.67 -13.10
C PHE A 40 -12.81 0.96 -12.20
N PRO A 41 -14.01 1.52 -12.03
CA PRO A 41 -15.06 0.87 -11.26
C PRO A 41 -15.56 -0.38 -11.99
N TRP A 42 -16.02 -1.36 -11.22
CA TRP A 42 -16.73 -2.50 -11.78
C TRP A 42 -18.15 -2.06 -12.10
N VAL A 43 -18.51 -2.08 -13.38
CA VAL A 43 -19.81 -1.58 -13.85
C VAL A 43 -20.87 -2.69 -13.83
N LEU A 44 -20.48 -3.91 -14.20
CA LEU A 44 -21.38 -5.06 -14.25
C LEU A 44 -21.37 -5.82 -12.92
N ALA A 45 -22.55 -6.23 -12.48
CA ALA A 45 -22.77 -7.06 -11.30
C ALA A 45 -22.99 -8.54 -11.66
N ASP A 46 -23.54 -8.81 -12.84
CA ASP A 46 -23.79 -10.16 -13.33
C ASP A 46 -22.62 -10.65 -14.20
N HIS A 47 -21.98 -11.73 -13.76
CA HIS A 47 -20.88 -12.40 -14.46
C HIS A 47 -21.20 -13.86 -14.78
N SER A 48 -22.43 -14.30 -14.52
CA SER A 48 -22.83 -15.71 -14.59
C SER A 48 -23.80 -15.99 -15.74
N SER A 49 -24.61 -15.00 -16.13
CA SER A 49 -25.57 -15.14 -17.23
C SER A 49 -24.89 -15.18 -18.59
N GLU A 50 -25.31 -16.10 -19.46
CA GLU A 50 -24.79 -16.21 -20.85
C GLU A 50 -25.18 -14.99 -21.72
N VAL A 51 -26.32 -14.36 -21.40
CA VAL A 51 -26.82 -13.16 -22.10
C VAL A 51 -27.16 -12.09 -21.06
N LEU A 52 -26.60 -10.90 -21.24
CA LEU A 52 -26.82 -9.75 -20.35
C LEU A 52 -27.94 -8.86 -20.88
N ASP A 53 -28.95 -8.58 -20.05
CA ASP A 53 -30.00 -7.61 -20.35
C ASP A 53 -29.67 -6.24 -19.74
N PHE A 54 -29.24 -5.31 -20.60
CA PHE A 54 -28.86 -3.95 -20.19
C PHE A 54 -30.02 -3.05 -19.74
N ASN A 55 -31.28 -3.50 -19.89
CA ASN A 55 -32.43 -2.75 -19.37
C ASN A 55 -32.70 -3.06 -17.89
N LYS A 56 -32.09 -4.11 -17.35
CA LYS A 56 -32.31 -4.55 -15.98
C LYS A 56 -31.32 -3.86 -15.04
N SER A 57 -31.83 -3.00 -14.15
CA SER A 57 -31.00 -2.27 -13.18
C SER A 57 -30.07 -3.18 -12.34
N SER A 58 -30.50 -4.41 -12.03
CA SER A 58 -29.71 -5.36 -11.23
C SER A 58 -28.45 -5.89 -11.92
N ILE A 59 -28.26 -5.65 -13.22
CA ILE A 59 -27.04 -6.06 -13.94
C ILE A 59 -25.89 -5.08 -13.73
N PHE A 60 -26.18 -3.88 -13.20
CA PHE A 60 -25.19 -2.85 -12.92
C PHE A 60 -24.90 -2.81 -11.43
N GLN A 61 -23.63 -2.56 -11.09
CA GLN A 61 -23.26 -2.31 -9.71
C GLN A 61 -23.73 -0.92 -9.26
N ASP A 62 -24.10 -0.83 -7.99
CA ASP A 62 -24.37 0.43 -7.32
C ASP A 62 -23.06 1.21 -7.09
N LEU A 63 -22.72 2.09 -8.05
CA LEU A 63 -21.49 2.88 -8.01
C LEU A 63 -21.44 3.91 -6.86
N SER A 64 -22.51 4.08 -6.09
CA SER A 64 -22.48 4.88 -4.85
C SER A 64 -21.78 4.14 -3.70
N LYS A 65 -21.58 2.83 -3.83
CA LYS A 65 -20.95 1.96 -2.85
C LYS A 65 -19.54 1.57 -3.30
N PRO A 66 -18.58 1.47 -2.37
CA PRO A 66 -17.28 0.88 -2.68
C PRO A 66 -17.40 -0.62 -2.95
N VAL A 67 -16.45 -1.20 -3.69
CA VAL A 67 -16.45 -2.63 -4.06
C VAL A 67 -16.67 -3.56 -2.86
N GLY A 68 -16.10 -3.24 -1.69
CA GLY A 68 -16.27 -4.03 -0.46
C GLY A 68 -17.66 -3.91 0.20
N ALA A 69 -18.50 -2.98 -0.23
CA ALA A 69 -19.83 -2.71 0.34
C ALA A 69 -20.98 -3.40 -0.40
N HIS A 70 -20.68 -4.19 -1.44
CA HIS A 70 -21.70 -4.93 -2.19
C HIS A 70 -22.10 -6.25 -1.52
N ASP A 71 -21.25 -6.80 -0.65
CA ASP A 71 -21.58 -8.02 0.11
C ASP A 71 -22.28 -7.64 1.43
N THR A 72 -23.59 -7.88 1.48
CA THR A 72 -24.42 -7.54 2.65
C THR A 72 -24.00 -8.28 3.92
N LYS A 73 -23.37 -9.46 3.80
CA LYS A 73 -22.84 -10.21 4.96
C LYS A 73 -21.75 -9.45 5.70
N ARG A 74 -21.03 -8.54 5.02
CA ARG A 74 -19.97 -7.70 5.62
C ARG A 74 -20.51 -6.46 6.32
N PHE A 75 -21.68 -5.97 5.89
CA PHE A 75 -22.38 -4.86 6.56
C PHE A 75 -23.19 -5.30 7.78
N GLU A 76 -23.56 -6.58 7.86
CA GLU A 76 -24.20 -7.17 9.05
C GLU A 76 -23.25 -7.25 10.25
N ALA A 77 -21.94 -7.12 10.04
CA ALA A 77 -20.96 -6.90 11.10
C ALA A 77 -20.98 -5.43 11.61
N ARG A 78 -22.12 -5.00 12.15
CA ARG A 78 -22.18 -3.92 13.16
C ARG A 78 -21.72 -4.42 14.53
N ASP A 79 -20.91 -5.46 14.58
CA ASP A 79 -20.27 -5.86 15.83
C ASP A 79 -19.33 -4.71 16.23
N PRO A 80 -19.60 -4.00 17.34
CA PRO A 80 -18.72 -2.93 17.80
C PRO A 80 -17.31 -3.44 18.15
N ASN A 81 -17.10 -4.76 18.19
CA ASN A 81 -15.81 -5.39 18.41
C ASN A 81 -15.11 -5.88 17.12
N ALA A 82 -15.74 -5.77 15.95
CA ALA A 82 -15.12 -6.18 14.70
C ALA A 82 -13.93 -5.29 14.35
N ASP A 83 -12.76 -5.90 14.13
CA ASP A 83 -11.56 -5.17 13.75
C ASP A 83 -11.67 -4.64 12.31
N LEU A 84 -11.01 -3.52 12.03
CA LEU A 84 -10.99 -2.89 10.71
C LEU A 84 -10.51 -3.87 9.63
N ALA A 85 -9.57 -4.76 9.96
CA ALA A 85 -9.07 -5.76 9.02
C ALA A 85 -10.16 -6.71 8.49
N HIS A 86 -11.16 -7.04 9.29
CA HIS A 86 -12.25 -7.95 8.89
C HIS A 86 -13.15 -7.37 7.79
N PHE A 87 -13.13 -6.06 7.59
CA PHE A 87 -13.88 -5.40 6.53
C PHE A 87 -13.17 -5.47 5.16
N PHE A 88 -11.90 -5.87 5.13
CA PHE A 88 -11.09 -5.87 3.91
C PHE A 88 -10.58 -7.29 3.59
N ASP A 89 -10.89 -7.77 2.38
CA ASP A 89 -10.33 -9.03 1.87
C ASP A 89 -8.82 -9.01 1.76
N VAL A 90 -8.30 -7.84 1.36
CA VAL A 90 -6.90 -7.58 1.12
C VAL A 90 -6.55 -6.19 1.60
N ILE A 91 -5.46 -6.07 2.35
CA ILE A 91 -4.89 -4.78 2.77
C ILE A 91 -3.53 -4.63 2.12
N GLY A 92 -3.36 -3.57 1.33
CA GLY A 92 -2.10 -3.24 0.68
C GLY A 92 -1.49 -1.96 1.25
N GLY A 93 -0.18 -1.94 1.42
CA GLY A 93 0.53 -0.79 1.97
C GLY A 93 1.95 -0.64 1.43
N ARG A 94 2.38 0.61 1.25
CA ARG A 94 3.75 1.03 0.89
C ARG A 94 4.25 2.15 1.79
N GLY A 95 5.56 2.25 2.03
CA GLY A 95 6.09 3.29 2.91
C GLY A 95 5.47 3.20 4.30
N THR A 96 5.12 4.35 4.87
CA THR A 96 4.42 4.44 6.15
C THR A 96 3.08 3.70 6.19
N SER A 97 2.37 3.57 5.05
CA SER A 97 1.12 2.80 5.02
C SER A 97 1.33 1.29 5.14
N ALA A 98 2.55 0.79 4.91
CA ALA A 98 2.91 -0.59 5.21
C ALA A 98 2.96 -0.85 6.72
N LEU A 99 3.39 0.13 7.53
CA LEU A 99 3.32 0.04 9.00
C LEU A 99 1.87 -0.04 9.46
N ILE A 100 0.99 0.80 8.91
CA ILE A 100 -0.44 0.76 9.24
C ILE A 100 -1.04 -0.58 8.80
N THR A 101 -0.70 -1.06 7.61
CA THR A 101 -1.14 -2.37 7.11
C THR A 101 -0.72 -3.49 8.04
N ALA A 102 0.52 -3.47 8.52
CA ALA A 102 1.01 -4.46 9.46
C ALA A 102 0.34 -4.35 10.83
N MET A 103 0.09 -3.14 11.34
CA MET A 103 -0.66 -2.95 12.59
C MET A 103 -2.05 -3.55 12.48
N LEU A 104 -2.78 -3.23 11.41
CA LEU A 104 -4.14 -3.72 11.21
C LEU A 104 -4.21 -5.23 10.94
N ALA A 105 -3.24 -5.79 10.23
CA ALA A 105 -3.28 -7.19 9.82
C ALA A 105 -2.61 -8.15 10.81
N THR A 106 -1.76 -7.68 11.72
CA THR A 106 -1.06 -8.54 12.68
C THR A 106 -1.96 -8.83 13.87
N PRO A 107 -2.19 -10.10 14.26
CA PRO A 107 -2.93 -10.41 15.48
C PRO A 107 -2.16 -9.98 16.74
N SER A 108 -2.88 -9.52 17.77
CA SER A 108 -2.33 -9.12 19.05
C SER A 108 -1.89 -10.35 19.87
N PRO A 109 -0.74 -10.31 20.55
CA PRO A 109 -0.28 -11.41 21.41
C PRO A 109 -1.23 -11.75 22.56
N HIS A 110 -2.02 -10.76 23.03
CA HIS A 110 -2.96 -10.94 24.14
C HIS A 110 -4.36 -11.37 23.67
N ASP A 111 -4.75 -10.97 22.47
CA ASP A 111 -6.04 -11.32 21.85
C ASP A 111 -5.83 -11.54 20.35
N PRO A 112 -5.66 -12.80 19.90
CA PRO A 112 -5.39 -13.11 18.50
C PRO A 112 -6.52 -12.74 17.54
N THR A 113 -7.69 -12.32 18.04
CA THR A 113 -8.82 -11.85 17.21
C THR A 113 -8.75 -10.35 16.91
N ARG A 114 -7.80 -9.64 17.52
CA ARG A 114 -7.60 -8.19 17.40
C ARG A 114 -6.25 -7.85 16.79
N ALA A 115 -6.17 -6.70 16.15
CA ALA A 115 -4.98 -6.12 15.58
C ALA A 115 -3.93 -5.72 16.64
N ALA A 116 -2.66 -5.75 16.26
CA ALA A 116 -1.55 -5.26 17.04
C ALA A 116 -1.35 -3.76 16.81
N PHE A 117 -1.33 -2.97 17.88
CA PHE A 117 -1.24 -1.50 17.78
C PHE A 117 0.17 -0.97 18.00
N THR A 118 1.14 -1.83 18.34
CA THR A 118 2.53 -1.43 18.58
C THR A 118 3.51 -2.29 17.78
N PRO A 119 4.63 -1.73 17.29
CA PRO A 119 5.66 -2.49 16.59
C PRO A 119 6.25 -3.64 17.42
N ALA A 120 6.33 -3.49 18.74
CA ALA A 120 6.82 -4.53 19.65
C ALA A 120 5.94 -5.80 19.65
N GLN A 121 4.69 -5.68 19.22
CA GLN A 121 3.73 -6.78 19.12
C GLN A 121 3.73 -7.44 17.73
N MET A 122 4.53 -6.94 16.77
CA MET A 122 4.58 -7.44 15.39
C MET A 122 5.52 -8.64 15.19
N ASP A 123 5.52 -9.61 16.11
CA ASP A 123 6.33 -10.84 16.00
C ASP A 123 5.57 -11.97 15.28
N THR A 124 4.79 -11.61 14.27
CA THR A 124 3.98 -12.56 13.49
C THR A 124 4.54 -12.71 12.10
N ARG A 125 4.39 -13.90 11.53
CA ARG A 125 4.74 -14.16 10.14
C ARG A 125 3.60 -13.75 9.22
N LEU A 126 3.94 -13.43 7.98
CA LEU A 126 2.99 -13.08 6.93
C LEU A 126 1.81 -14.06 6.81
N SER A 127 2.04 -15.36 6.95
CA SER A 127 0.98 -16.38 6.90
C SER A 127 0.00 -16.35 8.07
N GLN A 128 0.31 -15.62 9.14
CA GLN A 128 -0.47 -15.55 10.37
C GLN A 128 -1.30 -14.25 10.46
N THR A 129 -1.36 -13.45 9.40
CA THR A 129 -2.13 -12.20 9.38
C THR A 129 -3.64 -12.46 9.37
N LEU A 130 -4.40 -11.54 9.97
CA LEU A 130 -5.87 -11.58 10.07
C LEU A 130 -6.56 -11.47 8.70
N SER A 131 -5.98 -10.68 7.80
CA SER A 131 -6.44 -10.52 6.41
C SER A 131 -5.28 -10.76 5.45
N ASN A 132 -5.58 -10.97 4.17
CA ASN A 132 -4.53 -11.08 3.16
C ASN A 132 -3.82 -9.73 3.01
N VAL A 133 -2.50 -9.78 2.91
CA VAL A 133 -1.66 -8.60 2.79
C VAL A 133 -0.93 -8.59 1.45
N VAL A 134 -0.70 -7.40 0.91
CA VAL A 134 0.18 -7.17 -0.24
C VAL A 134 1.09 -5.99 0.05
N ILE A 135 2.36 -6.24 0.33
CA ILE A 135 3.37 -5.21 0.59
C ILE A 135 4.50 -5.34 -0.43
N PRO A 136 4.59 -4.43 -1.41
CA PRO A 136 5.71 -4.39 -2.33
C PRO A 136 6.92 -3.67 -1.72
N THR A 137 8.10 -4.19 -2.04
CA THR A 137 9.43 -3.68 -1.67
C THR A 137 10.38 -3.88 -2.84
N PHE A 138 11.60 -3.38 -2.76
CA PHE A 138 12.61 -3.58 -3.78
C PHE A 138 13.91 -4.11 -3.20
N ASP A 139 14.44 -5.19 -3.78
CA ASP A 139 15.73 -5.75 -3.41
C ASP A 139 16.86 -5.05 -4.16
N THR A 140 17.67 -4.31 -3.40
CA THR A 140 18.79 -3.52 -3.92
C THR A 140 19.97 -4.37 -4.38
N LYS A 141 20.15 -5.59 -3.85
CA LYS A 141 21.22 -6.49 -4.29
C LYS A 141 20.81 -7.21 -5.57
N ARG A 142 19.56 -7.68 -5.62
CA ARG A 142 19.03 -8.45 -6.76
C ARG A 142 18.48 -7.55 -7.88
N GLN A 143 18.32 -6.25 -7.62
CA GLN A 143 17.76 -5.25 -8.53
C GLN A 143 16.38 -5.66 -9.06
N LYS A 144 15.52 -6.20 -8.18
CA LYS A 144 14.20 -6.72 -8.53
C LYS A 144 13.16 -6.38 -7.46
N PRO A 145 11.90 -6.14 -7.86
CA PRO A 145 10.81 -5.97 -6.90
C PRO A 145 10.56 -7.28 -6.14
N VAL A 146 10.30 -7.15 -4.85
CA VAL A 146 9.90 -8.24 -3.95
C VAL A 146 8.54 -7.88 -3.36
N ILE A 147 7.53 -8.66 -3.73
CA ILE A 147 6.17 -8.50 -3.19
C ILE A 147 5.94 -9.55 -2.11
N PHE A 148 5.72 -9.12 -0.88
CA PHE A 148 5.25 -9.96 0.21
C PHE A 148 3.73 -10.05 0.14
N SER A 149 3.23 -11.27 -0.02
CA SER A 149 1.78 -11.51 -0.02
C SER A 149 1.43 -12.93 0.40
N ASN A 150 0.32 -13.08 1.13
CA ASN A 150 -0.23 -14.37 1.55
C ASN A 150 -0.42 -15.32 0.35
N TYR A 151 -0.85 -14.79 -0.80
CA TYR A 151 -1.05 -15.56 -2.04
C TYR A 151 0.23 -16.21 -2.60
N LYS A 152 1.41 -15.76 -2.15
CA LYS A 152 2.70 -16.28 -2.60
C LYS A 152 3.32 -17.29 -1.63
N VAL A 153 2.85 -17.36 -0.39
CA VAL A 153 3.52 -18.12 0.67
C VAL A 153 3.59 -19.62 0.35
N GLU A 154 2.52 -20.20 -0.20
CA GLU A 154 2.49 -21.62 -0.58
C GLU A 154 3.53 -21.95 -1.65
N LYS A 155 3.70 -21.07 -2.63
CA LYS A 155 4.62 -21.27 -3.76
C LYS A 155 6.05 -20.86 -3.44
N TYR A 156 6.22 -19.87 -2.56
CA TYR A 156 7.49 -19.25 -2.20
C TYR A 156 7.58 -19.12 -0.67
N PRO A 157 7.92 -20.20 0.07
CA PRO A 157 7.95 -20.22 1.54
C PRO A 157 8.88 -19.17 2.16
N TYR A 158 9.98 -18.84 1.48
CA TYR A 158 10.90 -17.78 1.89
C TYR A 158 10.28 -16.38 1.92
N CYS A 159 9.12 -16.16 1.29
CA CYS A 159 8.34 -14.92 1.45
C CYS A 159 7.54 -14.87 2.76
N ASN A 160 7.47 -15.95 3.53
CA ASN A 160 6.80 -15.97 4.84
C ASN A 160 7.66 -15.37 5.96
N ALA A 161 8.09 -14.12 5.76
CA ALA A 161 8.93 -13.37 6.70
C ALA A 161 8.10 -12.75 7.84
N LEU A 162 8.78 -12.21 8.85
CA LEU A 162 8.14 -11.47 9.93
C LEU A 162 7.53 -10.18 9.41
N MET A 163 6.35 -9.82 9.91
CA MET A 163 5.67 -8.59 9.55
C MET A 163 6.47 -7.35 9.97
N SER A 164 7.24 -7.43 11.05
CA SER A 164 8.19 -6.38 11.45
C SER A 164 9.26 -6.14 10.39
N ASP A 165 9.94 -7.19 9.91
CA ASP A 165 10.96 -7.11 8.86
C ASP A 165 10.39 -6.54 7.55
N ILE A 166 9.22 -7.04 7.14
CA ILE A 166 8.51 -6.58 5.94
C ILE A 166 8.14 -5.09 6.06
N SER A 167 7.67 -4.66 7.23
CA SER A 167 7.22 -3.28 7.44
C SER A 167 8.37 -2.29 7.51
N ILE A 168 9.48 -2.66 8.15
CA ILE A 168 10.70 -1.85 8.18
C ILE A 168 11.26 -1.72 6.76
N SER A 169 11.35 -2.82 6.03
CA SER A 169 11.77 -2.84 4.62
C SER A 169 10.94 -1.88 3.77
N ALA A 170 9.62 -1.95 3.89
CA ALA A 170 8.69 -1.12 3.15
C ALA A 170 8.70 0.35 3.57
N SER A 171 9.17 0.67 4.78
CA SER A 171 9.29 2.04 5.30
C SER A 171 10.65 2.68 5.06
N THR A 172 11.62 1.88 4.60
CA THR A 172 12.99 2.33 4.38
C THR A 172 13.07 3.13 3.09
N THR A 173 13.20 4.45 3.20
CA THR A 173 13.37 5.35 2.05
C THR A 173 14.84 5.53 1.71
N PRO A 174 15.31 5.22 0.48
CA PRO A 174 16.74 5.23 0.09
C PRO A 174 17.48 6.54 0.32
N THR A 175 16.76 7.68 0.30
CA THR A 175 17.36 9.01 0.53
C THR A 175 17.53 9.34 2.01
N LEU A 176 16.88 8.57 2.89
CA LEU A 176 16.80 8.82 4.34
C LEU A 176 17.43 7.71 5.16
N LEU A 177 17.30 6.45 4.74
CA LEU A 177 17.68 5.26 5.49
C LEU A 177 18.41 4.25 4.59
N PRO A 178 19.43 3.54 5.10
CA PRO A 178 20.10 2.48 4.37
C PRO A 178 19.15 1.29 4.13
N PRO A 179 19.35 0.50 3.07
CA PRO A 179 18.57 -0.73 2.84
C PRO A 179 18.54 -1.64 4.08
N TYR A 180 17.35 -2.18 4.37
CA TYR A 180 17.14 -3.06 5.50
C TYR A 180 17.49 -4.51 5.13
N TYR A 181 18.35 -5.12 5.94
CA TYR A 181 18.81 -6.48 5.72
C TYR A 181 18.20 -7.44 6.74
N PHE A 182 17.69 -8.57 6.23
CA PHE A 182 17.32 -9.71 7.06
C PHE A 182 17.44 -11.01 6.25
N GLN A 183 17.41 -12.15 6.95
CA GLN A 183 17.40 -13.47 6.34
C GLN A 183 16.11 -14.19 6.74
N ASN A 184 15.46 -14.84 5.78
CA ASN A 184 14.32 -15.70 6.05
C ASN A 184 14.39 -16.96 5.18
N ASP A 185 14.27 -18.13 5.81
CA ASP A 185 14.28 -19.44 5.13
C ASP A 185 15.47 -19.63 4.18
N GLY A 186 16.68 -19.26 4.63
CA GLY A 186 17.91 -19.36 3.84
C GLY A 186 18.04 -18.34 2.69
N VAL A 187 17.11 -17.39 2.58
CA VAL A 187 17.13 -16.33 1.57
C VAL A 187 17.48 -15.00 2.23
N ASP A 188 18.55 -14.39 1.75
CA ASP A 188 18.96 -13.05 2.18
C ASP A 188 18.19 -11.97 1.42
N PHE A 189 17.68 -11.01 2.17
CA PHE A 189 16.92 -9.86 1.68
C PHE A 189 17.68 -8.56 2.00
N ASN A 190 17.74 -7.64 1.04
CA ASN A 190 18.30 -6.30 1.24
C ASN A 190 17.38 -5.24 0.64
N LEU A 191 16.37 -4.84 1.41
CA LEU A 191 15.16 -4.23 0.89
C LEU A 191 15.02 -2.74 1.21
N ILE A 192 14.35 -2.05 0.30
CA ILE A 192 13.90 -0.66 0.44
C ILE A 192 12.42 -0.55 0.06
N SER A 193 11.81 0.58 0.40
CA SER A 193 10.49 0.97 -0.09
C SER A 193 10.49 1.06 -1.61
N ASP A 194 9.53 0.38 -2.23
CA ASP A 194 9.29 0.46 -3.67
C ASP A 194 8.75 1.85 -4.10
N ALA A 195 8.17 2.62 -3.17
CA ALA A 195 7.66 3.97 -3.47
C ALA A 195 8.77 4.91 -3.98
N ASP A 196 10.01 4.70 -3.54
CA ASP A 196 11.16 5.50 -3.93
C ASP A 196 11.85 5.03 -5.21
N LEU A 197 11.41 3.93 -5.84
CA LEU A 197 11.90 3.59 -7.18
C LEU A 197 11.46 4.60 -8.23
N SER A 198 10.30 5.23 -8.04
CA SER A 198 9.87 6.33 -8.89
C SER A 198 10.84 7.52 -8.81
N MET A 199 11.43 7.77 -7.63
CA MET A 199 12.48 8.78 -7.39
C MET A 199 13.84 8.34 -7.96
N LEU A 200 14.21 7.06 -7.79
CA LEU A 200 15.44 6.49 -8.34
C LEU A 200 15.40 6.39 -9.87
N SER A 201 14.23 6.31 -10.51
CA SER A 201 14.13 6.24 -11.98
C SER A 201 14.69 7.50 -12.66
N ASN A 202 14.62 8.67 -12.01
CA ASN A 202 15.22 9.89 -12.55
C ASN A 202 16.73 9.98 -12.28
N ASP A 203 17.21 9.40 -11.18
CA ASP A 203 18.63 9.46 -10.79
C ASP A 203 19.46 8.35 -11.47
N LEU A 204 18.90 7.16 -11.65
CA LEU A 204 19.52 6.04 -12.34
C LEU A 204 19.58 6.25 -13.87
N VAL A 205 18.60 6.95 -14.46
CA VAL A 205 18.57 7.25 -15.91
C VAL A 205 19.53 8.38 -16.29
N ASN A 206 19.80 9.33 -15.38
CA ASN A 206 20.63 10.49 -15.69
C ASN A 206 22.10 10.36 -15.26
N GLY A 207 22.51 9.22 -14.68
CA GLY A 207 23.90 9.00 -14.26
C GLY A 207 24.41 10.02 -13.23
N ASN A 208 23.52 10.80 -12.63
CA ASN A 208 23.88 11.77 -11.62
C ASN A 208 23.94 11.05 -10.26
N PRO A 209 25.04 11.20 -9.50
CA PRO A 209 25.08 10.68 -8.15
C PRO A 209 23.94 11.31 -7.33
N PRO A 210 23.31 10.56 -6.41
CA PRO A 210 22.24 11.08 -5.57
C PRO A 210 22.76 12.36 -4.91
N TYR A 211 22.02 13.45 -5.09
CA TYR A 211 22.38 14.81 -4.70
C TYR A 211 23.12 14.81 -3.37
N ARG A 212 24.46 14.86 -3.42
CA ARG A 212 25.31 14.94 -2.25
C ARG A 212 24.95 16.27 -1.60
N ARG A 213 24.24 16.25 -0.47
CA ARG A 213 24.07 17.46 0.35
C ARG A 213 25.47 18.06 0.50
N GLN A 214 25.69 19.21 -0.12
CA GLN A 214 26.87 20.02 0.08
C GLN A 214 26.96 20.25 1.59
N LYS A 215 27.95 19.63 2.22
CA LYS A 215 28.28 19.91 3.60
C LYS A 215 28.67 21.39 3.71
N ASP A 216 28.31 21.98 4.84
CA ASP A 216 28.96 23.14 5.45
C ASP A 216 28.83 24.45 4.67
N LYS A 217 27.77 25.23 4.99
CA LYS A 217 27.84 26.70 5.09
C LYS A 217 26.72 27.20 6.01
N GLU A 218 27.18 27.61 7.20
CA GLU A 218 26.62 28.67 8.05
C GLU A 218 25.10 28.69 8.28
N PHE A 219 24.67 28.23 9.46
CA PHE A 219 23.79 29.02 10.31
C PHE A 219 24.21 28.79 11.77
N GLY A 220 24.99 29.74 12.29
CA GLY A 220 25.14 29.92 13.72
C GLY A 220 23.81 30.36 14.32
N GLY A 221 23.51 29.86 15.51
CA GLY A 221 22.29 30.23 16.22
C GLY A 221 21.96 29.23 17.31
N ASN A 222 22.62 29.37 18.46
CA ASN A 222 22.14 28.82 19.73
C ASN A 222 20.64 29.10 19.89
N HIS A 223 19.86 28.09 20.29
CA HIS A 223 19.04 28.15 21.50
C HIS A 223 18.18 26.87 21.66
N LEU A 224 18.38 26.25 22.83
CA LEU A 224 17.35 25.64 23.69
C LEU A 224 16.64 24.36 23.19
N PHE A 225 17.16 23.20 23.61
CA PHE A 225 16.34 22.12 24.17
C PHE A 225 17.16 21.38 25.24
N ASN A 226 16.96 21.75 26.51
CA ASN A 226 17.37 20.94 27.65
C ASN A 226 16.24 19.93 27.96
N PRO A 227 16.54 18.66 28.21
CA PRO A 227 15.56 17.67 28.64
C PRO A 227 15.30 17.82 30.15
N VAL A 228 14.01 17.84 30.55
CA VAL A 228 13.61 17.73 31.95
C VAL A 228 13.48 16.24 32.28
N THR A 229 14.41 15.72 33.06
CA THR A 229 14.28 14.47 33.81
C THR A 229 13.99 14.79 35.28
N SER A 230 13.00 14.08 35.83
CA SER A 230 12.62 14.05 37.23
C SER A 230 13.70 13.43 38.12
N ALA A 231 13.93 13.98 39.33
CA ALA A 231 13.98 13.29 40.64
C ALA A 231 14.87 14.02 41.66
N MET A 232 14.25 14.76 42.58
CA MET A 232 14.35 14.63 44.06
C MET A 232 13.51 15.72 44.72
#